data_AF-A0A7C2MZP2-F1
#
_entry.id   AF-A0A7C2MZP2-F1
#
_cell.length_a   1.000
_cell.length_b   1.000
_cell.length_c   1.000
_cell.angle_alpha   90.00
_cell.angle_beta   90.00
_cell.angle_gamma   90.00
#
_symmetry.space_group_name_H-M   'P 1'
#
loop_
_entity.id
_entity.type
_entity.pdbx_description
1 polymer ?
#
loop_
_entity_poly.entity_id
_entity_poly.type
_entity_poly.pdbx_seq_one_letter_code
_entity_poly.pdbx_strand_id
1 'polypeptide(L)'
;MHISSLIMTLVVMGSAIAMWSDSLKIKTVINTGNVDVEFGSISTNDPPGTADPTYDKDVGTCYAGKAEIENEDNGNPTGNNDLDLNITIVNAYPSYNCTVTFEVKNTGTIPVKGPHVTTDGNFNSCSIAGMAHM
;
A
#
# COMPACT_ATOMS: atom_id res chain seq x y z
N MET A 1 57.55 41.85 26.86
CA MET A 1 56.17 42.05 27.36
C MET A 1 55.06 41.88 26.31
N HIS A 2 55.35 41.63 25.03
CA HIS A 2 54.30 41.51 24.00
C HIS A 2 53.70 40.09 23.85
N ILE A 3 54.49 39.05 24.13
CA ILE A 3 54.07 37.65 23.96
C ILE A 3 53.05 37.25 25.03
N SER A 4 53.21 37.74 26.27
CA SER A 4 52.29 37.48 27.39
C SER A 4 50.88 38.06 27.17
N SER A 5 50.76 39.21 26.51
CA SER A 5 49.47 39.83 26.16
C SER A 5 48.71 39.03 25.08
N LEU A 6 49.44 38.50 24.10
CA LEU A 6 48.87 37.67 23.03
C LEU A 6 48.29 36.36 23.56
N ILE A 7 49.01 35.71 24.49
CA ILE A 7 48.57 34.46 25.13
C ILE A 7 47.29 34.70 25.95
N MET A 8 47.23 35.79 26.71
CA MET A 8 46.06 36.13 27.52
C MET A 8 44.81 36.35 26.65
N THR A 9 44.97 36.99 25.48
CA THR A 9 43.87 37.26 24.55
C THR A 9 43.34 35.98 23.90
N LEU A 10 44.23 35.06 23.53
CA LEU A 10 43.83 33.75 22.96
C LEU A 10 43.03 32.91 23.97
N VAL A 11 43.41 32.95 25.25
CA VAL A 11 42.71 32.23 26.32
C VAL A 11 41.31 32.78 26.55
N VAL A 12 41.12 34.10 26.49
CA VAL A 12 39.79 34.72 26.62
C VAL A 12 38.89 34.40 25.43
N MET A 13 39.40 34.44 24.20
CA MET A 13 38.62 34.05 23.01
C MET A 13 38.29 32.55 23.01
N GLY A 14 39.22 31.68 23.39
CA GLY A 14 39.00 30.24 23.45
C GLY A 14 37.94 29.84 24.49
N SER A 15 37.93 30.50 25.65
CA SER A 15 36.93 30.26 26.70
C SER A 15 35.55 30.82 26.35
N ALA A 16 35.48 31.99 25.72
CA ALA A 16 34.24 32.50 25.14
C ALA A 16 33.68 31.52 24.09
N ILE A 17 34.57 30.96 23.26
CA ILE A 17 34.17 30.00 22.23
C ILE A 17 33.73 28.63 22.80
N ALA A 18 34.18 28.25 23.99
CA ALA A 18 33.67 27.07 24.68
C ALA A 18 32.32 27.34 25.38
N MET A 19 32.11 28.55 25.89
CA MET A 19 30.91 28.90 26.68
C MET A 19 29.64 29.07 25.84
N TRP A 20 29.76 29.63 24.63
CA TRP A 20 28.64 29.73 23.67
C TRP A 20 28.41 28.45 22.84
N SER A 21 29.34 27.49 22.87
CA SER A 21 29.26 26.29 22.03
C SER A 21 28.60 25.17 22.81
N ASP A 22 27.27 25.21 22.86
CA ASP A 22 26.48 24.13 23.40
C ASP A 22 25.79 23.37 22.28
N SER A 23 25.86 22.03 22.33
CA SER A 23 25.23 21.16 21.33
C SER A 23 23.87 20.72 21.85
N LEU A 24 22.81 21.42 21.42
CA LEU A 24 21.44 21.04 21.77
C LEU A 24 21.03 19.76 21.04
N LYS A 25 20.96 18.64 21.77
CA LYS A 25 20.45 17.37 21.26
C LYS A 25 18.95 17.26 21.55
N ILE A 26 18.12 17.56 20.57
CA ILE A 26 16.67 17.40 20.67
C ILE A 26 16.31 15.95 20.31
N LYS A 27 15.73 15.22 21.26
CA LYS A 27 15.11 13.91 21.02
C LYS A 27 13.62 14.12 20.76
N THR A 28 13.22 14.05 19.50
CA THR A 28 11.80 14.05 19.12
C THR A 28 11.36 12.63 18.78
N VAL A 29 10.10 12.32 19.11
CA VAL A 29 9.40 11.16 18.57
C VAL A 29 8.45 11.71 17.52
N ILE A 30 8.63 11.30 16.27
CA ILE A 30 7.71 11.65 15.19
C ILE A 30 6.78 10.45 14.99
N ASN A 31 5.52 10.64 15.35
CA ASN A 31 4.49 9.67 15.03
C ASN A 31 4.14 9.83 13.57
N THR A 32 4.52 8.84 12.75
CA THR A 32 4.07 8.77 11.37
C THR A 32 2.65 8.21 11.32
N GLY A 33 1.93 8.51 10.25
CA GLY A 33 0.68 7.82 9.95
C GLY A 33 0.90 6.35 9.58
N ASN A 34 -0.20 5.60 9.52
CA ASN A 34 -0.25 4.21 9.07
C ASN A 34 -0.55 4.12 7.57
N VAL A 35 0.07 3.16 6.90
CA VAL A 35 -0.26 2.72 5.54
C VAL A 35 -1.15 1.49 5.67
N ASP A 36 -2.34 1.52 5.09
CA ASP A 36 -3.29 0.41 5.12
C ASP A 36 -4.19 0.46 3.87
N VAL A 37 -4.32 -0.67 3.18
CA VAL A 37 -5.01 -0.81 1.89
C VAL A 37 -5.87 -2.06 1.91
N GLU A 38 -7.13 -1.93 1.52
CA GLU A 38 -8.07 -3.05 1.46
C GLU A 38 -8.81 -3.14 0.12
N PHE A 39 -9.29 -4.34 -0.21
CA PHE A 39 -10.25 -4.53 -1.29
C PHE A 39 -11.68 -4.19 -0.83
N GLY A 40 -12.30 -3.28 -1.57
CA GLY A 40 -13.67 -2.82 -1.34
C GLY A 40 -14.72 -3.74 -1.98
N SER A 41 -15.65 -3.13 -2.71
CA SER A 41 -16.74 -3.84 -3.38
C SER A 41 -16.18 -4.69 -4.53
N ILE A 42 -16.68 -5.91 -4.68
CA ILE A 42 -16.31 -6.83 -5.77
C ILE A 42 -17.57 -7.23 -6.51
N SER A 43 -17.49 -7.26 -7.84
CA SER A 43 -18.54 -7.77 -8.70
C SER A 43 -17.96 -8.56 -9.87
N THR A 44 -18.75 -9.49 -10.38
CA THR A 44 -18.46 -10.28 -11.57
C THR A 44 -19.56 -10.05 -12.59
N ASN A 45 -19.22 -10.08 -13.88
CA ASN A 45 -20.19 -10.04 -14.97
C ASN A 45 -20.89 -11.39 -15.20
N ASP A 46 -20.39 -12.48 -14.62
CA ASP A 46 -20.93 -13.84 -14.76
C ASP A 46 -21.09 -14.54 -13.38
N PRO A 47 -22.00 -14.07 -12.52
CA PRO A 47 -22.29 -14.69 -11.23
C PRO A 47 -23.02 -16.05 -11.38
N PRO A 48 -23.03 -16.89 -10.33
CA PRO A 48 -23.69 -18.19 -10.38
C PRO A 48 -25.18 -18.09 -10.74
N GLY A 49 -25.59 -18.87 -11.75
CA GLY A 49 -26.99 -19.00 -12.17
C GLY A 49 -27.48 -17.91 -13.12
N THR A 50 -26.57 -17.13 -13.71
CA THR A 50 -26.89 -16.20 -14.81
C THR A 50 -26.29 -16.69 -16.11
N ALA A 51 -26.93 -16.38 -17.24
CA ALA A 51 -26.36 -16.67 -18.56
C ALA A 51 -25.09 -15.84 -18.79
N ASP A 52 -24.07 -16.47 -19.37
CA ASP A 52 -22.78 -15.86 -19.69
C ASP A 52 -22.99 -14.56 -20.49
N PRO A 53 -22.38 -13.43 -20.09
CA PRO A 53 -22.44 -12.17 -20.83
C PRO A 53 -21.74 -12.31 -22.18
N THR A 54 -22.48 -12.81 -23.19
CA THR A 54 -22.27 -12.86 -24.65
C THR A 54 -22.86 -14.16 -25.25
N TYR A 55 -23.21 -15.16 -24.43
CA TYR A 55 -23.62 -16.49 -24.89
C TYR A 55 -24.88 -17.01 -24.16
N ASP A 56 -25.75 -17.72 -24.91
CA ASP A 56 -27.02 -18.29 -24.39
C ASP A 56 -26.84 -19.51 -23.46
N LYS A 57 -25.60 -19.93 -23.18
CA LYS A 57 -25.30 -21.15 -22.42
C LYS A 57 -24.63 -20.79 -21.09
N ASP A 58 -25.30 -21.11 -20.00
CA ASP A 58 -24.73 -21.13 -18.65
C ASP A 58 -24.07 -22.50 -18.42
N VAL A 59 -22.81 -22.61 -18.85
CA VAL A 59 -21.98 -23.82 -18.63
C VAL A 59 -20.74 -23.53 -17.80
N GLY A 60 -20.27 -22.28 -17.74
CA GLY A 60 -19.18 -21.84 -16.89
C GLY A 60 -19.70 -20.93 -15.79
N THR A 61 -18.94 -20.77 -14.71
CA THR A 61 -19.29 -19.82 -13.65
C THR A 61 -18.05 -19.16 -13.08
N CYS A 62 -18.15 -17.86 -12.80
CA CYS A 62 -17.08 -17.07 -12.21
C CYS A 62 -17.43 -16.63 -10.79
N TYR A 63 -16.62 -17.04 -9.83
CA TYR A 63 -16.72 -16.62 -8.44
C TYR A 63 -15.62 -15.61 -8.15
N ALA A 64 -15.99 -14.48 -7.56
CA ALA A 64 -15.05 -13.50 -7.04
C ALA A 64 -15.47 -13.13 -5.62
N GLY A 65 -14.53 -13.19 -4.68
CA GLY A 65 -14.80 -12.89 -3.29
C GLY A 65 -13.54 -12.60 -2.51
N LYS A 66 -13.71 -12.04 -1.31
CA LYS A 66 -12.62 -11.83 -0.36
C LYS A 66 -12.41 -13.10 0.45
N ALA A 67 -11.18 -13.56 0.54
CA ALA A 67 -10.81 -14.71 1.35
C ALA A 67 -9.44 -14.45 1.95
N GLU A 68 -9.24 -14.87 3.20
CA GLU A 68 -7.89 -14.98 3.77
C GLU A 68 -7.27 -16.27 3.21
N ILE A 69 -6.39 -16.16 2.20
CA ILE A 69 -5.66 -17.33 1.69
C ILE A 69 -4.41 -17.54 2.54
N GLU A 70 -3.72 -16.46 2.87
CA GLU A 70 -2.55 -16.45 3.74
C GLU A 70 -2.69 -15.34 4.79
N ASN A 71 -2.36 -15.63 6.05
CA ASN A 71 -2.32 -14.60 7.09
C ASN A 71 -0.90 -14.03 7.14
N GLU A 72 -0.70 -12.95 6.38
CA GLU A 72 0.59 -12.27 6.25
C GLU A 72 0.96 -11.45 7.51
N ASP A 73 0.00 -11.20 8.41
CA ASP A 73 0.16 -10.26 9.52
C ASP A 73 -0.27 -10.84 10.89
N ASN A 74 0.05 -12.10 11.13
CA ASN A 74 -0.31 -12.80 12.36
C ASN A 74 0.25 -12.10 13.62
N GLY A 75 -0.63 -11.48 14.39
CA GLY A 75 -0.31 -10.78 15.64
C GLY A 75 -0.18 -9.25 15.49
N ASN A 76 -0.48 -8.70 14.32
CA ASN A 76 -0.52 -7.27 14.09
C ASN A 76 -1.97 -6.77 14.00
N PRO A 77 -2.37 -5.78 14.81
CA PRO A 77 -3.72 -5.24 14.77
C PRO A 77 -4.03 -4.37 13.56
N THR A 78 -3.06 -4.03 12.70
CA THR A 78 -3.25 -3.11 11.56
C THR A 78 -3.31 -3.75 10.18
N GLY A 79 -3.10 -5.07 10.05
CA GLY A 79 -3.27 -5.83 8.81
C GLY A 79 -4.15 -7.04 9.06
N ASN A 80 -5.35 -6.80 9.58
CA ASN A 80 -6.36 -7.85 9.81
C ASN A 80 -7.50 -7.77 8.78
N ASN A 81 -7.34 -6.92 7.77
CA ASN A 81 -8.27 -6.61 6.69
C ASN A 81 -7.58 -6.69 5.31
N ASP A 82 -6.37 -7.24 5.25
CA ASP A 82 -5.58 -7.55 4.06
C ASP A 82 -6.05 -8.84 3.37
N LEU A 83 -7.37 -9.01 3.29
CA LEU A 83 -8.03 -10.12 2.61
C LEU A 83 -7.57 -10.23 1.15
N ASP A 84 -7.28 -11.44 0.69
CA ASP A 84 -6.97 -11.70 -0.70
C ASP A 84 -8.23 -11.66 -1.59
N LEU A 85 -8.06 -11.19 -2.82
CA LEU A 85 -9.08 -11.30 -3.86
C LEU A 85 -9.01 -12.68 -4.51
N ASN A 86 -9.86 -13.60 -4.08
CA ASN A 86 -9.94 -14.94 -4.64
C ASN A 86 -10.92 -14.99 -5.83
N ILE A 87 -10.40 -15.35 -7.01
CA ILE A 87 -11.17 -15.49 -8.24
C ILE A 87 -11.11 -16.95 -8.69
N THR A 88 -12.25 -17.62 -8.75
CA THR A 88 -12.36 -19.03 -9.15
C THR A 88 -13.28 -19.16 -10.36
N ILE A 89 -12.77 -19.74 -11.43
CA ILE A 89 -13.53 -20.05 -12.64
C ILE A 89 -13.77 -21.56 -12.70
N VAL A 90 -15.03 -21.97 -12.83
CA VAL A 90 -15.43 -23.37 -12.87
C VAL A 90 -16.03 -23.71 -14.23
N ASN A 91 -15.60 -24.84 -14.81
CA ASN A 91 -16.12 -25.39 -16.07
C ASN A 91 -16.00 -24.43 -17.29
N ALA A 92 -14.96 -23.61 -17.32
CA ALA A 92 -14.68 -22.74 -18.46
C ALA A 92 -14.21 -23.51 -19.69
N TYR A 93 -14.85 -23.20 -20.83
CA TYR A 93 -14.44 -23.69 -22.15
C TYR A 93 -13.47 -22.70 -22.81
N PRO A 94 -12.68 -23.15 -23.82
CA PRO A 94 -11.90 -22.24 -24.64
C PRO A 94 -12.78 -21.10 -25.20
N SER A 95 -12.35 -19.86 -24.99
CA SER A 95 -13.08 -18.60 -25.30
C SER A 95 -14.05 -18.08 -24.24
N TYR A 96 -14.14 -18.71 -23.05
CA TYR A 96 -14.86 -18.15 -21.90
C TYR A 96 -14.18 -16.86 -21.39
N ASN A 97 -14.98 -15.84 -21.06
CA ASN A 97 -14.48 -14.55 -20.59
C ASN A 97 -15.28 -14.06 -19.36
N CYS A 98 -14.61 -14.05 -18.20
CA CYS A 98 -15.12 -13.42 -16.99
C CYS A 98 -14.39 -12.10 -16.74
N THR A 99 -15.15 -11.03 -16.49
CA THR A 99 -14.66 -9.74 -16.03
C THR A 99 -15.01 -9.56 -14.56
N VAL A 100 -13.98 -9.48 -13.72
CA VAL A 100 -14.11 -9.13 -12.29
C VAL A 100 -13.76 -7.66 -12.10
N THR A 101 -14.66 -6.91 -11.47
CA THR A 101 -14.44 -5.52 -11.08
C THR A 101 -14.31 -5.42 -9.56
N PHE A 102 -13.29 -4.71 -9.08
CA PHE A 102 -13.05 -4.52 -7.66
C PHE A 102 -12.57 -3.10 -7.35
N GLU A 103 -12.83 -2.65 -6.14
CA GLU A 103 -12.33 -1.37 -5.61
C GLU A 103 -11.09 -1.59 -4.76
N VAL A 104 -10.12 -0.68 -4.84
CA VAL A 104 -8.96 -0.63 -3.94
C VAL A 104 -9.08 0.64 -3.11
N LYS A 105 -9.11 0.51 -1.78
CA LYS A 105 -9.33 1.62 -0.84
C LYS A 105 -8.12 1.78 0.08
N ASN A 106 -7.70 3.03 0.27
CA ASN A 106 -6.73 3.37 1.31
C ASN A 106 -7.49 3.65 2.61
N THR A 107 -7.40 2.76 3.58
CA THR A 107 -7.93 2.91 4.94
C THR A 107 -6.91 3.52 5.89
N GLY A 108 -5.66 3.64 5.45
CA GLY A 108 -4.59 4.31 6.17
C GLY A 108 -4.69 5.84 6.17
N THR A 109 -3.74 6.46 6.87
CA THR A 109 -3.60 7.94 6.96
C THR A 109 -2.52 8.47 6.03
N ILE A 110 -1.65 7.59 5.51
CA ILE A 110 -0.61 7.92 4.55
C ILE A 110 -1.12 7.64 3.13
N PRO A 111 -0.99 8.59 2.19
CA PRO A 111 -1.33 8.36 0.80
C PRO A 111 -0.49 7.24 0.16
N VAL A 112 -1.15 6.34 -0.56
CA VAL A 112 -0.51 5.23 -1.29
C VAL A 112 -0.53 5.47 -2.80
N LYS A 113 0.46 4.95 -3.51
CA LYS A 113 0.43 4.90 -4.98
C LYS A 113 -0.40 3.69 -5.43
N GLY A 114 -1.18 3.90 -6.49
CA GLY A 114 -2.14 2.92 -7.00
C GLY A 114 -1.51 1.60 -7.46
N PRO A 115 -2.36 0.62 -7.84
CA PRO A 115 -1.91 -0.75 -8.05
C PRO A 115 -0.99 -0.83 -9.27
N HIS A 116 0.07 -1.62 -9.13
CA HIS A 116 0.99 -1.93 -10.22
C HIS A 116 0.54 -3.22 -10.90
N VAL A 117 0.22 -3.15 -12.19
CA VAL A 117 -0.16 -4.33 -12.97
C VAL A 117 1.07 -4.87 -13.68
N THR A 118 1.43 -6.11 -13.38
CA THR A 118 2.37 -6.90 -14.20
C THR A 118 1.56 -8.01 -14.84
N THR A 119 1.58 -8.11 -16.17
CA THR A 119 0.99 -9.23 -16.89
C THR A 119 2.08 -10.24 -17.20
N ASP A 120 2.19 -11.26 -16.38
CA ASP A 120 2.80 -12.53 -16.72
C ASP A 120 1.79 -13.34 -17.55
N GLY A 121 2.27 -14.11 -18.54
CA GLY A 121 1.51 -14.61 -19.70
C GLY A 121 0.25 -15.47 -19.45
N ASN A 122 -0.17 -15.64 -18.20
CA ASN A 122 -1.43 -16.27 -17.77
C ASN A 122 -2.56 -15.27 -17.45
N PHE A 123 -2.27 -13.98 -17.26
CA PHE A 123 -3.29 -12.94 -17.04
C PHE A 123 -3.47 -12.11 -18.31
N ASN A 124 -4.60 -12.31 -19.00
CA ASN A 124 -4.87 -11.69 -20.30
C ASN A 124 -5.05 -10.16 -20.23
N SER A 125 -5.58 -9.64 -19.11
CA SER A 125 -5.68 -8.20 -18.84
C SER A 125 -6.22 -7.92 -17.43
N CYS A 126 -5.61 -6.98 -16.70
CA CYS A 126 -6.20 -6.33 -15.53
C CYS A 126 -6.34 -4.84 -15.84
N SER A 127 -7.57 -4.34 -15.98
CA SER A 127 -7.85 -2.93 -16.24
C SER A 127 -8.30 -2.24 -14.94
N ILE A 128 -7.42 -1.41 -14.37
CA ILE A 128 -7.75 -0.61 -13.19
C ILE A 128 -8.42 0.68 -13.66
N ALA A 129 -9.74 0.78 -13.50
CA ALA A 129 -10.45 2.04 -13.65
C ALA A 129 -10.32 2.84 -12.34
N GLY A 130 -9.28 3.68 -12.24
CA GLY A 130 -9.08 4.52 -11.05
C GLY A 130 -10.05 5.70 -11.02
N MET A 131 -10.98 5.72 -10.07
CA MET A 131 -11.54 6.97 -9.54
C MET A 131 -10.69 7.42 -8.36
N ALA A 132 -9.64 8.19 -8.65
CA ALA A 132 -8.95 8.98 -7.64
C ALA A 132 -9.84 10.19 -7.33
N HIS A 133 -10.63 10.12 -6.25
CA HIS A 133 -11.20 11.33 -5.67
C HIS A 133 -10.27 11.81 -4.55
N MET A 134 -9.86 13.07 -4.73
CA MET A 134 -9.02 13.90 -3.86
C MET A 134 -9.68 14.13 -2.50
#